data_AF-A0A958RSU8-F1
#
_entry.id   AF-A0A958RSU8-F1
#
_cell.length_a   1.000
_cell.length_b   1.000
_cell.length_c   1.000
_cell.angle_alpha   90.00
_cell.angle_beta   90.00
_cell.angle_gamma   90.00
#
_symmetry.space_group_name_H-M   'P 1'
#
loop_
_entity.id
_entity.type
_entity.pdbx_description
1 polymer ?
#
loop_
_entity_poly.entity_id
_entity_poly.type
_entity_poly.pdbx_seq_one_letter_code
_entity_poly.pdbx_strand_id
1 'polypeptide(L)'
;MKIKKLFLYSALIIPLNSTDSWQILSFSRLKPNVTTFTSKGMNVKVESSSNPMIYPFKTPQSIKSVKIKGELMGSLNLTNLRQGEKGADDFALKLGFVLVGTKKLNVFQKVIAAKWIKTLYGLAPKNMGIDKILFLNAVQDKEILNTERQHPLSELIFEKSVWLLNNEGNFAFEYNFDNEIQVLAIWLSIDGDDTKSKYKVLISDLTLND
;
A
#
# COMPACT_ATOMS: atom_id res chain seq x y z
N MET A 1 -35.76 23.29 18.09
CA MET A 1 -34.65 22.53 18.70
C MET A 1 -34.01 21.65 17.61
N LYS A 2 -32.83 22.02 17.09
CA LYS A 2 -32.15 21.23 16.05
C LYS A 2 -31.36 20.11 16.72
N ILE A 3 -31.82 18.87 16.58
CA ILE A 3 -31.07 17.68 17.04
C ILE A 3 -29.80 17.61 16.17
N LYS A 4 -28.63 17.86 16.77
CA LYS A 4 -27.35 17.55 16.15
C LYS A 4 -27.30 16.02 16.02
N LYS A 5 -27.38 15.49 14.80
CA LYS A 5 -27.07 14.07 14.55
C LYS A 5 -25.62 13.85 14.96
N LEU A 6 -25.39 13.07 16.02
CA LEU A 6 -24.09 12.47 16.29
C LEU A 6 -23.85 11.45 15.18
N PHE A 7 -22.87 11.71 14.32
CA PHE A 7 -22.34 10.67 13.43
C PHE A 7 -21.36 9.84 14.26
N LEU A 8 -21.65 8.55 14.40
CA LEU A 8 -20.70 7.59 14.94
C LEU A 8 -19.75 7.23 13.79
N TYR A 9 -18.48 7.60 13.94
CA TYR A 9 -17.41 7.14 13.06
C TYR A 9 -17.10 5.69 13.40
N SER A 10 -17.10 4.80 12.41
CA SER A 10 -16.65 3.43 12.56
C SER A 10 -15.18 3.33 12.21
N ALA A 11 -14.42 2.68 13.08
CA ALA A 11 -13.00 2.40 12.87
C ALA A 11 -12.85 0.91 12.51
N LEU A 12 -12.27 0.65 11.35
CA LEU A 12 -11.89 -0.68 10.90
C LEU A 12 -10.40 -0.91 11.17
N ILE A 13 -10.09 -1.82 12.09
CA ILE A 13 -8.72 -2.23 12.40
C ILE A 13 -8.31 -3.36 11.46
N ILE A 14 -7.23 -3.15 10.70
CA ILE A 14 -6.69 -4.19 9.83
C ILE A 14 -5.84 -5.15 10.66
N PRO A 15 -6.10 -6.47 10.63
CA PRO A 15 -5.34 -7.43 11.43
C PRO A 15 -3.93 -7.59 10.88
N LEU A 16 -2.92 -7.16 11.65
CA LEU A 16 -1.50 -7.25 11.30
C LEU A 16 -0.79 -8.44 11.97
N ASN A 17 -1.53 -9.30 12.67
CA ASN A 17 -1.01 -10.44 13.43
C ASN A 17 -1.46 -11.80 12.89
N SER A 18 -2.14 -11.85 11.73
CA SER A 18 -2.67 -13.07 11.14
C SER A 18 -2.34 -13.16 9.66
N THR A 19 -1.64 -14.23 9.28
CA THR A 19 -1.27 -14.50 7.88
C THR A 19 -2.50 -14.79 7.00
N ASP A 20 -3.53 -15.46 7.54
CA ASP A 20 -4.66 -15.98 6.74
C ASP A 20 -5.52 -14.88 6.10
N SER A 21 -5.40 -13.65 6.59
CA SER A 21 -6.13 -12.51 6.04
C SER A 21 -5.36 -11.76 4.95
N TRP A 22 -4.07 -12.08 4.75
CA TRP A 22 -3.20 -11.40 3.80
C TRP A 22 -2.80 -12.31 2.65
N GLN A 23 -2.89 -11.78 1.43
CA GLN A 23 -2.36 -12.41 0.24
C GLN A 23 -0.95 -11.88 -0.01
N ILE A 24 0.05 -12.69 0.33
CA ILE A 24 1.46 -12.40 0.04
C ILE A 24 1.75 -12.86 -1.38
N LEU A 25 1.84 -11.92 -2.32
CA LEU A 25 2.11 -12.22 -3.73
C LEU A 25 3.62 -12.22 -3.99
N SER A 26 4.02 -12.52 -5.22
CA SER A 26 5.40 -12.41 -5.65
C SER A 26 5.48 -11.95 -7.11
N PHE A 27 6.54 -11.20 -7.42
CA PHE A 27 6.89 -10.89 -8.80
C PHE A 27 7.76 -12.02 -9.36
N SER A 28 7.58 -12.35 -10.63
CA SER A 28 8.24 -13.53 -11.25
C SER A 28 9.77 -13.52 -11.22
N ARG A 29 10.41 -12.35 -11.09
CA ARG A 29 11.87 -12.18 -11.19
C ARG A 29 12.49 -11.55 -9.94
N LEU A 30 11.69 -11.23 -8.93
CA LEU A 30 12.16 -10.55 -7.72
C LEU A 30 12.08 -11.50 -6.54
N LYS A 31 13.09 -11.44 -5.68
CA LYS A 31 13.07 -12.09 -4.37
C LYS A 31 11.93 -11.46 -3.55
N PRO A 32 11.00 -12.23 -2.98
CA PRO A 32 9.99 -11.67 -2.09
C PRO A 32 10.61 -11.27 -0.75
N ASN A 33 10.01 -10.31 -0.06
CA ASN A 33 10.36 -9.98 1.32
C ASN A 33 10.06 -11.17 2.24
N VAL A 34 10.75 -11.21 3.38
CA VAL A 34 10.38 -12.13 4.46
C VAL A 34 9.38 -11.40 5.36
N THR A 35 8.12 -11.84 5.30
CA THR A 35 7.03 -11.28 6.11
C THR A 35 6.68 -12.23 7.24
N THR A 36 6.65 -11.75 8.47
CA THR A 36 6.21 -12.49 9.65
C THR A 36 5.13 -11.74 10.41
N PHE A 37 4.16 -12.47 10.95
CA PHE A 37 3.05 -11.93 11.70
C PHE A 37 3.25 -12.28 13.17
N THR A 38 3.20 -11.27 14.05
CA THR A 38 3.47 -11.43 15.48
C THR A 38 2.41 -10.71 16.30
N SER A 39 2.42 -10.88 17.62
CA SER A 39 1.58 -10.10 18.53
C SER A 39 1.85 -8.59 18.50
N LYS A 40 3.03 -8.16 18.01
CA LYS A 40 3.39 -6.75 17.84
C LYS A 40 2.94 -6.16 16.49
N GLY A 41 2.43 -6.99 15.59
CA GLY A 41 2.05 -6.61 14.23
C GLY A 41 2.84 -7.34 13.15
N MET A 42 2.87 -6.75 11.95
CA MET A 42 3.47 -7.32 10.74
C MET A 42 4.91 -6.84 10.63
N ASN A 43 5.85 -7.77 10.61
CA ASN A 43 7.27 -7.51 10.42
C ASN A 43 7.68 -7.89 9.00
N VAL A 44 8.26 -6.96 8.27
CA VAL A 44 8.71 -7.14 6.89
C VAL A 44 10.21 -6.89 6.85
N LYS A 45 10.97 -7.94 6.56
CA LYS A 45 12.41 -7.86 6.34
C LYS A 45 12.70 -7.79 4.85
N VAL A 46 13.43 -6.74 4.47
CA VAL A 46 13.83 -6.46 3.10
C VAL A 46 15.31 -6.77 2.93
N GLU A 47 15.63 -7.53 1.89
CA GLU A 47 16.99 -7.89 1.50
C GLU A 47 17.12 -7.92 -0.02
N SER A 48 17.21 -6.73 -0.64
CA SER A 48 17.17 -6.58 -2.09
C SER A 48 15.95 -7.28 -2.69
N SER A 49 14.78 -6.99 -2.10
CA SER A 49 13.54 -7.73 -2.31
C SER A 49 12.35 -6.79 -2.38
N SER A 50 11.28 -7.26 -3.01
CA SER A 50 9.98 -6.59 -3.01
C SER A 50 8.89 -7.64 -3.24
N ASN A 51 7.73 -7.43 -2.62
CA ASN A 51 6.51 -8.11 -3.01
C ASN A 51 5.24 -7.34 -2.61
N PRO A 52 4.14 -7.54 -3.35
CA PRO A 52 2.83 -7.07 -2.93
C PRO A 52 2.31 -7.86 -1.73
N MET A 53 1.69 -7.17 -0.78
CA MET A 53 0.92 -7.77 0.31
C MET A 53 -0.47 -7.17 0.31
N ILE A 54 -1.49 -7.99 0.02
CA ILE A 54 -2.86 -7.50 -0.20
C ILE A 54 -3.78 -7.99 0.92
N TYR A 55 -4.51 -7.07 1.54
CA TYR A 55 -5.62 -7.37 2.44
C TYR A 55 -6.94 -7.10 1.73
N PRO A 56 -7.67 -8.15 1.28
CA PRO A 56 -8.93 -7.97 0.58
C PRO A 56 -10.09 -7.74 1.56
N PHE A 57 -10.98 -6.82 1.22
CA PHE A 57 -12.25 -6.68 1.95
C PHE A 57 -13.31 -7.64 1.40
N LYS A 58 -14.18 -8.14 2.27
CA LYS A 58 -15.32 -8.99 1.87
C LYS A 58 -16.32 -8.21 1.01
N THR A 59 -16.48 -6.93 1.30
CA THR A 59 -17.31 -5.97 0.56
C THR A 59 -16.53 -4.67 0.44
N PRO A 60 -16.81 -3.82 -0.58
CA PRO A 60 -16.23 -2.50 -0.65
C PRO A 60 -16.38 -1.74 0.69
N GLN A 61 -15.30 -1.11 1.12
CA GLN A 61 -15.28 -0.28 2.33
C GLN A 61 -15.25 1.19 1.94
N SER A 62 -16.05 1.96 2.64
CA SER A 62 -16.01 3.41 2.62
C SER A 62 -14.88 3.88 3.55
N ILE A 63 -14.00 4.76 3.06
CA ILE A 63 -12.85 5.25 3.83
C ILE A 63 -12.70 6.76 3.64
N LYS A 64 -12.66 7.51 4.75
CA LYS A 64 -12.34 8.94 4.81
C LYS A 64 -10.94 9.22 5.32
N SER A 65 -10.39 8.35 6.16
CA SER A 65 -9.02 8.50 6.63
C SER A 65 -8.34 7.18 6.94
N VAL A 66 -7.01 7.24 7.02
CA VAL A 66 -6.17 6.11 7.41
C VAL A 66 -5.14 6.56 8.42
N LYS A 67 -4.86 5.70 9.38
CA LYS A 67 -3.77 5.82 10.34
C LYS A 67 -2.90 4.57 10.26
N ILE A 68 -1.59 4.76 10.21
CA ILE A 68 -0.62 3.68 10.22
C ILE A 68 0.52 4.00 11.18
N LYS A 69 0.91 3.04 12.02
CA LYS A 69 2.02 3.20 12.97
C LYS A 69 2.97 2.03 12.85
N GLY A 70 4.22 2.30 13.21
CA GLY A 70 5.25 1.29 13.10
C GLY A 70 6.63 1.79 13.46
N GLU A 71 7.62 1.02 13.03
CA GLU A 71 9.03 1.28 13.23
C GLU A 71 9.79 0.91 11.95
N LEU A 72 10.70 1.80 11.53
CA LEU A 72 11.67 1.54 10.47
C LEU A 72 13.05 1.29 11.12
N MET A 73 13.70 0.19 10.75
CA MET A 73 15.06 -0.15 11.15
C MET A 73 15.93 -0.32 9.90
N GLY A 74 16.90 0.56 9.67
CA GLY A 74 17.60 0.70 8.40
C GLY A 74 17.00 1.78 7.49
N SER A 75 17.58 1.96 6.31
CA SER A 75 17.16 2.97 5.34
C SER A 75 17.33 2.49 3.90
N LEU A 76 16.79 3.27 2.96
CA LEU A 76 17.01 3.06 1.54
C LEU A 76 18.41 3.52 1.14
N ASN A 77 19.04 2.77 0.25
CA ASN A 77 20.35 3.06 -0.31
C ASN A 77 20.22 3.90 -1.58
N LEU A 78 19.89 5.19 -1.45
CA LEU A 78 19.56 6.05 -2.59
C LEU A 78 20.79 6.55 -3.41
N THR A 79 22.03 6.26 -3.01
CA THR A 79 23.31 6.62 -3.70
C THR A 79 23.25 7.73 -4.77
N ASN A 80 22.96 8.98 -4.38
CA ASN A 80 22.89 10.17 -5.25
C ASN A 80 21.82 10.14 -6.36
N LEU A 81 20.91 9.17 -6.33
CA LEU A 81 19.72 9.13 -7.16
C LEU A 81 18.56 9.74 -6.38
N ARG A 82 17.69 10.44 -7.10
CA ARG A 82 16.44 10.93 -6.54
C ARG A 82 15.49 9.76 -6.38
N GLN A 83 14.81 9.68 -5.23
CA GLN A 83 13.84 8.61 -5.00
C GLN A 83 12.70 8.68 -6.02
N GLY A 84 12.24 7.53 -6.51
CA GLY A 84 11.17 7.45 -7.52
C GLY A 84 11.65 7.55 -8.97
N GLU A 85 12.96 7.72 -9.19
CA GLU A 85 13.59 7.62 -10.51
C GLU A 85 14.05 6.19 -10.82
N LYS A 86 14.37 5.92 -12.09
CA LYS A 86 14.85 4.62 -12.54
C LYS A 86 16.11 4.20 -11.77
N GLY A 87 16.06 3.05 -11.10
CA GLY A 87 17.16 2.53 -10.27
C GLY A 87 17.15 3.04 -8.83
N ALA A 88 16.16 3.86 -8.46
CA ALA A 88 15.87 4.30 -7.11
C ALA A 88 14.37 4.40 -6.85
N ASP A 89 13.56 3.54 -7.48
CA ASP A 89 12.09 3.52 -7.33
C ASP A 89 11.62 2.69 -6.12
N ASP A 90 12.48 2.58 -5.11
CA ASP A 90 12.20 1.89 -3.85
C ASP A 90 11.55 2.82 -2.84
N PHE A 91 10.62 2.26 -2.06
CA PHE A 91 9.97 2.97 -0.96
C PHE A 91 9.89 2.05 0.25
N ALA A 92 10.31 2.57 1.41
CA ALA A 92 10.27 1.83 2.67
C ALA A 92 8.83 1.51 3.12
N LEU A 93 7.84 2.28 2.66
CA LEU A 93 6.43 2.02 2.91
C LEU A 93 5.57 2.70 1.85
N LYS A 94 4.81 1.91 1.10
CA LYS A 94 3.65 2.37 0.31
C LYS A 94 2.38 1.73 0.85
N LEU A 95 1.36 2.54 1.10
CA LEU A 95 0.02 2.11 1.47
C LEU A 95 -0.95 2.37 0.33
N GLY A 96 -1.31 1.31 -0.37
CA GLY A 96 -2.17 1.30 -1.54
C GLY A 96 -3.63 1.02 -1.21
N PHE A 97 -4.52 1.69 -1.94
CA PHE A 97 -5.97 1.50 -1.90
C PHE A 97 -6.43 1.08 -3.29
N VAL A 98 -6.99 -0.12 -3.41
CA VAL A 98 -7.56 -0.61 -4.67
C VAL A 98 -8.98 -0.05 -4.78
N LEU A 99 -9.17 0.98 -5.61
CA LEU A 99 -10.42 1.71 -5.68
C LEU A 99 -11.44 1.00 -6.57
N VAL A 100 -12.70 1.03 -6.13
CA VAL A 100 -13.85 0.54 -6.91
C VAL A 100 -13.97 1.37 -8.19
N GLY A 101 -14.18 0.69 -9.32
CA GLY A 101 -14.45 1.34 -10.59
C GLY A 101 -15.21 0.45 -11.55
N THR A 102 -15.05 0.72 -12.84
CA THR A 102 -15.77 0.01 -13.92
C THR A 102 -14.84 -0.79 -14.83
N LYS A 103 -13.51 -0.59 -14.78
CA LYS A 103 -12.57 -1.31 -15.65
C LYS A 103 -12.54 -2.78 -15.23
N LYS A 104 -12.67 -3.67 -16.21
CA LYS A 104 -12.58 -5.12 -16.04
C LYS A 104 -11.59 -5.68 -17.04
N LEU A 105 -10.83 -6.71 -16.67
CA LEU A 105 -10.08 -7.47 -17.65
C LEU A 105 -11.05 -8.22 -18.56
N ASN A 106 -10.89 -8.04 -19.87
CA ASN A 106 -11.54 -8.93 -20.83
C ASN A 106 -10.89 -10.33 -20.81
N VAL A 107 -11.52 -11.31 -21.46
CA VAL A 107 -11.09 -12.72 -21.41
C VAL A 107 -9.65 -12.88 -21.89
N PHE A 108 -9.25 -12.19 -22.97
CA PHE A 108 -7.89 -12.26 -23.50
C PHE A 108 -6.86 -11.62 -22.56
N GLN A 109 -7.18 -10.46 -21.99
CA GLN A 109 -6.34 -9.80 -20.98
C GLN A 109 -6.14 -10.67 -19.75
N LYS A 110 -7.18 -11.40 -19.30
CA LYS A 110 -7.07 -12.34 -18.17
C LYS A 110 -6.07 -13.47 -18.43
N VAL A 111 -5.86 -13.89 -19.67
CA VAL A 111 -4.91 -14.97 -19.99
C VAL A 111 -3.47 -14.46 -19.85
N ILE A 112 -3.17 -13.31 -20.44
CA ILE A 112 -1.81 -12.75 -20.53
C ILE A 112 -1.38 -11.92 -19.31
N ALA A 113 -2.33 -11.48 -18.48
CA ALA A 113 -2.04 -10.63 -17.33
C ALA A 113 -1.11 -11.32 -16.31
N ALA A 114 -0.25 -10.55 -15.66
CA ALA A 114 0.54 -11.03 -14.54
C ALA A 114 -0.37 -11.52 -13.39
N LYS A 115 0.13 -12.47 -12.59
CA LYS A 115 -0.65 -13.08 -11.47
C LYS A 115 -1.26 -12.02 -10.55
N TRP A 116 -0.49 -11.00 -10.17
CA TRP A 116 -0.96 -9.91 -9.31
C TRP A 116 -2.11 -9.11 -9.94
N ILE A 117 -2.08 -8.87 -11.26
CA ILE A 117 -3.17 -8.19 -11.97
C ILE A 117 -4.43 -9.06 -11.92
N LYS A 118 -4.31 -10.37 -12.17
CA LYS A 118 -5.46 -11.29 -12.08
C LYS A 118 -6.05 -11.31 -10.66
N THR A 119 -5.19 -11.32 -9.65
CA THR A 119 -5.60 -11.26 -8.24
C THR A 119 -6.41 -10.00 -7.98
N LEU A 120 -5.91 -8.82 -8.34
CA LEU A 120 -6.62 -7.56 -8.14
C LEU A 120 -8.02 -7.56 -8.77
N TYR A 121 -8.12 -7.89 -10.05
CA TYR A 121 -9.41 -7.91 -10.74
C TYR A 121 -10.35 -9.02 -10.24
N GLY A 122 -9.80 -10.04 -9.56
CA GLY A 122 -10.58 -11.04 -8.83
C GLY A 122 -11.16 -10.54 -7.50
N LEU A 123 -10.67 -9.42 -6.95
CA LEU A 123 -11.20 -8.81 -5.73
C LEU A 123 -12.53 -8.09 -5.96
N ALA A 124 -12.75 -7.59 -7.18
CA ALA A 124 -13.96 -6.87 -7.51
C ALA A 124 -15.16 -7.84 -7.62
N PRO A 125 -16.32 -7.53 -7.00
CA PRO A 125 -17.57 -8.25 -7.26
C PRO A 125 -17.89 -8.33 -8.75
N LYS A 126 -18.65 -9.34 -9.20
CA LYS A 126 -18.93 -9.59 -10.64
C LYS A 126 -19.38 -8.35 -11.43
N ASN A 127 -20.12 -7.44 -10.79
CA ASN A 127 -20.66 -6.23 -11.42
C ASN A 127 -19.76 -5.00 -11.28
N MET A 128 -18.66 -5.09 -10.54
CA MET A 128 -17.70 -4.01 -10.32
C MET A 128 -16.37 -4.30 -11.02
N GLY A 129 -15.58 -3.25 -11.17
CA GLY A 129 -14.23 -3.29 -11.66
C GLY A 129 -13.29 -2.52 -10.74
N ILE A 130 -12.10 -2.23 -11.25
CA ILE A 130 -11.11 -1.38 -10.59
C ILE A 130 -11.05 -0.06 -11.34
N ASP A 131 -10.99 1.07 -10.63
CA ASP A 131 -10.68 2.34 -11.26
C ASP A 131 -9.15 2.50 -11.39
N LYS A 132 -8.51 2.50 -10.22
CA LYS A 132 -7.08 2.67 -10.01
C LYS A 132 -6.63 2.10 -8.66
N ILE A 133 -5.33 2.04 -8.49
CA ILE A 133 -4.65 1.82 -7.21
C ILE A 133 -4.05 3.16 -6.82
N LEU A 134 -4.46 3.68 -5.67
CA LEU A 134 -3.90 4.90 -5.11
C LEU A 134 -2.91 4.51 -4.01
N PHE A 135 -1.62 4.75 -4.21
CA PHE A 135 -0.61 4.62 -3.16
C PHE A 135 -0.38 5.94 -2.44
N LEU A 136 -0.34 5.85 -1.11
CA LEU A 136 0.21 6.84 -0.21
C LEU A 136 1.62 6.39 0.17
N ASN A 137 2.61 7.15 -0.26
CA ASN A 137 4.02 6.81 -0.12
C ASN A 137 4.64 7.55 1.08
N ALA A 138 5.38 6.82 1.90
CA ALA A 138 6.35 7.40 2.82
C ALA A 138 7.71 7.52 2.11
N VAL A 139 8.19 8.74 1.95
CA VAL A 139 9.42 9.06 1.23
C VAL A 139 10.59 9.29 2.19
N GLN A 140 11.79 8.93 1.76
CA GLN A 140 13.03 9.27 2.47
C GLN A 140 13.68 10.51 1.85
N ASP A 141 13.36 10.82 0.60
CA ASP A 141 13.76 12.04 -0.09
C ASP A 141 12.71 13.16 0.09
N LYS A 142 13.11 14.26 0.73
CA LYS A 142 12.23 15.40 1.01
C LYS A 142 11.86 16.16 -0.27
N GLU A 143 12.65 16.07 -1.33
CA GLU A 143 12.41 16.80 -2.59
C GLU A 143 11.21 16.26 -3.38
N ILE A 144 10.74 15.05 -3.05
CA ILE A 144 9.55 14.46 -3.66
C ILE A 144 8.35 14.46 -2.70
N LEU A 145 8.48 15.00 -1.49
CA LEU A 145 7.37 15.12 -0.57
C LEU A 145 6.28 16.05 -1.16
N ASN A 146 5.01 15.69 -0.97
CA ASN A 146 3.83 16.35 -1.52
C ASN A 146 3.75 16.36 -3.05
N THR A 147 4.42 15.43 -3.72
CA THR A 147 4.29 15.22 -5.17
C THR A 147 3.32 14.08 -5.47
N GLU A 148 2.78 14.10 -6.68
CA GLU A 148 1.96 13.01 -7.22
C GLU A 148 2.52 12.56 -8.57
N ARG A 149 2.42 11.27 -8.87
CA ARG A 149 2.76 10.73 -10.20
C ARG A 149 1.85 9.57 -10.57
N GLN A 150 1.73 9.34 -11.87
CA GLN A 150 1.30 8.05 -12.39
C GLN A 150 2.53 7.16 -12.54
N HIS A 151 2.45 5.91 -12.09
CA HIS A 151 3.59 5.00 -12.13
C HIS A 151 3.97 4.70 -13.59
N PRO A 152 5.27 4.78 -13.97
CA PRO A 152 5.68 4.68 -15.37
C PRO A 152 5.38 3.31 -16.00
N LEU A 153 5.28 2.26 -15.18
CA LEU A 153 4.99 0.89 -15.64
C LEU A 153 3.49 0.51 -15.58
N SER A 154 2.59 1.40 -15.14
CA SER A 154 1.17 1.06 -15.04
C SER A 154 0.23 2.27 -15.07
N GLU A 155 -0.72 2.27 -16.00
CA GLU A 155 -1.82 3.23 -16.03
C GLU A 155 -2.85 3.07 -14.91
N LEU A 156 -2.76 1.98 -14.14
CA LEU A 156 -3.64 1.73 -13.00
C LEU A 156 -3.07 2.29 -11.71
N ILE A 157 -1.78 2.61 -11.64
CA ILE A 157 -1.11 2.96 -10.39
C ILE A 157 -0.86 4.46 -10.34
N PHE A 158 -1.41 5.09 -9.31
CA PHE A 158 -1.22 6.50 -8.97
C PHE A 158 -0.57 6.57 -7.60
N GLU A 159 0.39 7.45 -7.44
CA GLU A 159 1.18 7.55 -6.22
C GLU A 159 1.16 8.99 -5.71
N LYS A 160 0.98 9.15 -4.40
CA LYS A 160 1.08 10.41 -3.68
C LYS A 160 2.13 10.27 -2.59
N SER A 161 3.15 11.11 -2.63
CA SER A 161 4.19 11.18 -1.61
C SER A 161 3.71 12.06 -0.46
N VAL A 162 3.17 11.47 0.60
CA VAL A 162 2.41 12.20 1.63
C VAL A 162 3.07 12.19 3.01
N TRP A 163 4.02 11.30 3.25
CA TRP A 163 4.70 11.17 4.54
C TRP A 163 6.21 11.23 4.38
N LEU A 164 6.90 11.84 5.33
CA LEU A 164 8.36 11.83 5.40
C LEU A 164 8.80 10.78 6.42
N LEU A 165 9.57 9.79 5.97
CA LEU A 165 10.17 8.71 6.75
C LEU A 165 11.68 8.67 6.49
N ASN A 166 12.34 9.80 6.67
CA ASN A 166 13.76 9.98 6.32
C ASN A 166 14.74 9.58 7.44
N ASN A 167 14.26 9.01 8.53
CA ASN A 167 15.07 8.54 9.64
C ASN A 167 14.54 7.19 10.16
N GLU A 168 15.43 6.41 10.75
CA GLU A 168 15.07 5.21 11.51
C GLU A 168 14.27 5.57 12.76
N GLY A 169 13.49 4.60 13.24
CA GLY A 169 12.71 4.69 14.46
C GLY A 169 11.21 4.63 14.23
N ASN A 170 10.46 5.05 15.25
CA ASN A 170 9.01 4.96 15.26
C ASN A 170 8.38 6.00 14.32
N PHE A 171 7.33 5.58 13.61
CA PHE A 171 6.50 6.46 12.81
C PHE A 171 5.02 6.32 13.19
N ALA A 172 4.30 7.42 13.02
CA ALA A 172 2.86 7.48 13.13
C ALA A 172 2.34 8.43 12.05
N PHE A 173 1.66 7.87 11.06
CA PHE A 173 1.15 8.60 9.92
C PHE A 173 -0.36 8.60 9.91
N GLU A 174 -0.91 9.71 9.43
CA GLU A 174 -2.33 9.90 9.18
C GLU A 174 -2.50 10.53 7.80
N TYR A 175 -3.55 10.14 7.10
CA TYR A 175 -3.96 10.80 5.87
C TYR A 175 -5.49 10.86 5.80
N ASN A 176 -6.00 12.04 5.46
CA ASN A 176 -7.42 12.30 5.24
C ASN A 176 -7.64 12.47 3.74
N PHE A 177 -8.58 11.72 3.18
CA PHE A 177 -8.98 11.89 1.80
C PHE A 177 -9.88 13.11 1.66
N ASP A 178 -9.72 13.88 0.59
CA ASP A 178 -10.58 15.04 0.30
C ASP A 178 -12.05 14.65 0.19
N ASN A 179 -12.30 13.45 -0.32
CA ASN A 179 -13.61 12.82 -0.39
C ASN A 179 -13.49 11.37 0.06
N GLU A 180 -14.57 10.84 0.59
CA GLU A 180 -14.71 9.42 0.90
C GLU A 180 -14.43 8.56 -0.34
N ILE A 181 -13.57 7.55 -0.18
CA ILE A 181 -13.21 6.62 -1.25
C ILE A 181 -13.83 5.25 -1.00
N GLN A 182 -14.16 4.54 -2.08
CA GLN A 182 -14.66 3.18 -2.04
C GLN A 182 -13.53 2.20 -2.40
N VAL A 183 -13.20 1.31 -1.47
CA VAL A 183 -11.98 0.49 -1.51
C VAL A 183 -12.31 -0.99 -1.45
N LEU A 184 -11.72 -1.76 -2.37
CA LEU A 184 -11.85 -3.22 -2.44
C LEU A 184 -10.81 -3.95 -1.60
N ALA A 185 -9.62 -3.34 -1.45
CA ALA A 185 -8.52 -3.92 -0.71
C ALA A 185 -7.48 -2.87 -0.33
N ILE A 186 -6.70 -3.21 0.69
CA ILE A 186 -5.44 -2.53 1.02
C ILE A 186 -4.28 -3.29 0.37
N TRP A 187 -3.27 -2.56 -0.09
CA TRP A 187 -2.02 -3.08 -0.61
C TRP A 187 -0.85 -2.46 0.15
N LEU A 188 -0.02 -3.25 0.80
CA LEU A 188 1.27 -2.81 1.32
C LEU A 188 2.40 -3.17 0.33
N SER A 189 3.18 -2.17 -0.07
CA SER A 189 4.42 -2.35 -0.84
C SER A 189 5.58 -1.82 -0.02
N ILE A 190 6.64 -2.61 0.08
CA ILE A 190 7.85 -2.31 0.85
C ILE A 190 9.01 -2.84 -0.01
N ASP A 191 9.76 -1.91 -0.61
CA ASP A 191 10.59 -2.19 -1.77
C ASP A 191 12.06 -1.88 -1.47
N GLY A 192 12.97 -2.73 -1.95
CA GLY A 192 14.41 -2.54 -1.79
C GLY A 192 15.23 -3.18 -2.90
N ASP A 193 14.59 -3.62 -3.98
CA ASP A 193 15.23 -4.34 -5.08
C ASP A 193 16.00 -3.43 -6.03
N ASP A 194 15.52 -2.21 -6.29
CA ASP A 194 16.17 -1.25 -7.20
C ASP A 194 17.50 -0.74 -6.64
N THR A 195 17.48 -0.32 -5.37
CA THR A 195 18.62 0.25 -4.63
C THR A 195 19.46 -0.80 -3.89
N LYS A 196 19.05 -2.07 -3.97
CA LYS A 196 19.64 -3.21 -3.23
C LYS A 196 19.63 -2.99 -1.70
N SER A 197 18.64 -2.28 -1.20
CA SER A 197 18.50 -1.92 0.20
C SER A 197 18.29 -3.12 1.11
N LYS A 198 18.67 -2.95 2.39
CA LYS A 198 18.44 -3.93 3.46
C LYS A 198 17.95 -3.20 4.70
N TYR A 199 16.73 -3.49 5.09
CA TYR A 199 16.08 -2.85 6.24
C TYR A 199 14.93 -3.72 6.75
N LYS A 200 14.29 -3.28 7.83
CA LYS A 200 13.08 -3.91 8.38
C LYS A 200 12.04 -2.86 8.66
N VAL A 201 10.78 -3.22 8.46
CA VAL A 201 9.62 -2.42 8.83
C VAL A 201 8.74 -3.25 9.74
N LEU A 202 8.44 -2.72 10.91
CA LEU A 202 7.34 -3.21 11.75
C LEU A 202 6.14 -2.31 11.51
N ILE A 203 5.01 -2.87 11.11
CA ILE A 203 3.72 -2.17 11.11
C ILE A 203 2.96 -2.69 12.33
N SER A 204 2.74 -1.83 13.32
CA SER A 204 2.12 -2.20 14.59
C SER A 204 0.63 -1.85 14.66
N ASP A 205 0.19 -0.86 13.89
CA ASP A 205 -1.21 -0.45 13.80
C ASP A 205 -1.55 -0.01 12.38
N LEU A 206 -2.72 -0.41 11.88
CA LEU A 206 -3.31 0.08 10.65
C LEU A 206 -4.82 0.17 10.83
N THR A 207 -5.32 1.40 10.88
CA THR A 207 -6.72 1.71 11.14
C THR A 207 -7.29 2.56 10.02
N LEU A 208 -8.49 2.21 9.56
CA LEU A 208 -9.25 2.92 8.54
C LEU A 208 -10.50 3.50 9.20
N ASN A 209 -10.86 4.74 8.87
CA ASN A 209 -12.09 5.38 9.38
C ASN A 209 -12.97 5.80 8.22
N ASP A 210 -14.29 5.67 8.42
CA ASP A 210 -15.34 6.09 7.48
C ASP A 210 -15.85 7.52 7.74
#